data_AF-A0A560RY96-F1
#
_entry.id   AF-A0A560RY96-F1
#
_cell.length_a   1.000
_cell.length_b   1.000
_cell.length_c   1.000
_cell.angle_alpha   90.00
_cell.angle_beta   90.00
_cell.angle_gamma   90.00
#
_symmetry.space_group_name_H-M   'P 1'
#
loop_
_entity.id
_entity.type
_entity.pdbx_description
1 polymer ?
#
loop_
_entity_poly.entity_id
_entity_poly.type
_entity_poly.pdbx_seq_one_letter_code
_entity_poly.pdbx_strand_id
1 'polypeptide(L)'
;MTRPTGEPKAALLYSEQRKFLHALRKGAKAFDKSIWGKLGDPAKADCAALKKRLRLALKSRQEPRCCYCKRWLLNHASAAPIEHVLSRDTYPQFALHPRNLAIACVDCNSVKGKADWGKFPGTPALYPTADVMTFFHPRHHRYDEHIRFIRMETNRQEFVTYHGLTPQGQHLCTQLLSAVVGKRSLKRSYPALAGWQRTIDDLDAQGDSTDRPELQAFRHAMEITIAERLNDGGKASALWVVPDDAAKDAAPKTSGRKHTRSRKQQLAHDPIRAIQEQLAFD
;
A
#
# COMPACT_ATOMS: atom_id res chain seq x y z
N MET A 1 29.24 -12.95 36.61
CA MET A 1 28.49 -12.15 35.64
C MET A 1 29.10 -12.35 34.26
N THR A 2 28.65 -13.36 33.53
CA THR A 2 29.12 -13.67 32.17
C THR A 2 28.22 -12.98 31.15
N ARG A 3 28.81 -12.10 30.35
CA ARG A 3 28.18 -11.33 29.27
C ARG A 3 27.82 -12.28 28.11
N PRO A 4 26.64 -12.19 27.48
CA PRO A 4 26.26 -13.13 26.44
C PRO A 4 27.04 -12.84 25.14
N THR A 5 27.78 -13.84 24.66
CA THR A 5 28.70 -13.83 23.50
C THR A 5 28.00 -13.96 22.14
N GLY A 6 26.78 -13.41 21.99
CA GLY A 6 25.96 -13.56 20.78
C GLY A 6 26.16 -12.50 19.68
N GLU A 7 26.89 -11.42 19.94
CA GLU A 7 26.94 -10.23 19.08
C GLU A 7 27.73 -10.32 17.73
N PRO A 8 28.81 -11.10 17.55
CA PRO A 8 29.66 -10.96 16.36
C PRO A 8 29.08 -11.57 15.06
N LYS A 9 28.32 -12.67 15.14
CA LYS A 9 27.70 -13.30 13.95
C LYS A 9 26.56 -12.47 13.38
N ALA A 10 25.76 -11.83 14.23
CA ALA A 10 24.64 -11.00 13.81
C ALA A 10 25.11 -9.73 13.07
N ALA A 11 26.20 -9.13 13.53
CA ALA A 11 26.81 -7.96 12.89
C ALA A 11 27.42 -8.29 11.50
N LEU A 12 28.08 -9.45 11.37
CA LEU A 12 28.65 -9.90 10.09
C LEU A 12 27.54 -10.14 9.05
N LEU A 13 26.50 -10.89 9.43
CA LEU A 13 25.32 -11.17 8.59
C LEU A 13 24.62 -9.88 8.13
N TYR A 14 24.54 -8.87 9.02
CA TYR A 14 23.99 -7.56 8.71
C TYR A 14 24.83 -6.80 7.68
N SER A 15 26.16 -6.88 7.77
CA SER A 15 27.08 -6.23 6.82
C SER A 15 26.98 -6.82 5.41
N GLU A 16 26.81 -8.15 5.30
CA GLU A 16 26.67 -8.86 4.03
C GLU A 16 25.33 -8.54 3.37
N GLN A 17 24.25 -8.50 4.15
CA GLN A 17 22.93 -8.11 3.67
C GLN A 17 22.89 -6.65 3.17
N ARG A 18 23.63 -5.74 3.81
CA ARG A 18 23.79 -4.36 3.31
C ARG A 18 24.50 -4.36 1.96
N LYS A 19 25.62 -5.05 1.82
CA LYS A 19 26.35 -5.16 0.53
C LYS A 19 25.45 -5.73 -0.57
N PHE A 20 24.67 -6.77 -0.25
CA PHE A 20 23.71 -7.36 -1.18
C PHE A 20 22.62 -6.37 -1.59
N LEU A 21 22.01 -5.64 -0.65
CA LEU A 21 21.01 -4.60 -0.96
C LEU A 21 21.61 -3.47 -1.81
N HIS A 22 22.87 -3.07 -1.55
CA HIS A 22 23.58 -2.09 -2.37
C HIS A 22 23.78 -2.59 -3.81
N ALA A 23 24.16 -3.85 -4.00
CA ALA A 23 24.30 -4.46 -5.32
C ALA A 23 22.96 -4.47 -6.08
N LEU A 24 21.87 -4.86 -5.39
CA LEU A 24 20.53 -4.84 -5.99
C LEU A 24 20.10 -3.41 -6.37
N ARG A 25 20.37 -2.42 -5.51
CA ARG A 25 20.09 -1.01 -5.82
C ARG A 25 20.89 -0.51 -7.03
N LYS A 26 22.15 -0.92 -7.16
CA LYS A 26 22.98 -0.58 -8.32
C LYS A 26 22.37 -1.18 -9.60
N GLY A 27 21.95 -2.44 -9.56
CA GLY A 27 21.26 -3.08 -10.69
C GLY A 27 19.94 -2.39 -11.05
N ALA A 28 19.13 -2.04 -10.05
CA ALA A 28 17.89 -1.29 -10.28
C ALA A 28 18.17 0.04 -10.98
N LYS A 29 19.13 0.84 -10.47
CA LYS A 29 19.57 2.10 -11.08
C LYS A 29 20.07 1.95 -12.53
N ALA A 30 20.56 0.76 -12.89
CA ALA A 30 20.93 0.39 -14.26
C ALA A 30 19.74 -0.14 -15.09
N PHE A 31 18.50 0.11 -14.65
CA PHE A 31 17.24 -0.26 -15.30
C PHE A 31 16.99 -1.78 -15.40
N ASP A 32 17.67 -2.61 -14.60
CA ASP A 32 17.42 -4.07 -14.57
C ASP A 32 16.06 -4.39 -13.92
N LYS A 33 15.07 -4.72 -14.77
CA LYS A 33 13.70 -5.11 -14.35
C LYS A 33 13.66 -6.43 -13.57
N SER A 34 14.68 -7.28 -13.67
CA SER A 34 14.72 -8.58 -13.01
C SER A 34 15.07 -8.50 -11.53
N ILE A 35 15.60 -7.36 -11.05
CA ILE A 35 16.10 -7.18 -9.67
C ILE A 35 15.04 -7.50 -8.62
N TRP A 36 13.80 -7.04 -8.82
CA TRP A 36 12.73 -7.36 -7.89
C TRP A 36 12.36 -8.85 -7.91
N GLY A 37 12.43 -9.49 -9.09
CA GLY A 37 12.24 -10.94 -9.24
C GLY A 37 13.31 -11.72 -8.47
N LYS A 38 14.58 -11.32 -8.58
CA LYS A 38 15.71 -11.88 -7.83
C LYS A 38 15.52 -11.79 -6.31
N LEU A 39 14.91 -10.70 -5.82
CA LEU A 39 14.55 -10.53 -4.40
C LEU A 39 13.35 -11.40 -3.97
N GLY A 40 12.53 -11.84 -4.93
CA GLY A 40 11.37 -12.70 -4.71
C GLY A 40 11.64 -14.19 -4.84
N ASP A 41 12.86 -14.60 -5.18
CA ASP A 41 13.24 -15.99 -5.41
C ASP A 41 13.17 -16.81 -4.11
N PRO A 42 12.23 -17.76 -3.97
CA PRO A 42 12.10 -18.57 -2.76
C PRO A 42 13.25 -19.56 -2.58
N ALA A 43 14.00 -19.88 -3.66
CA ALA A 43 15.17 -20.76 -3.58
C ALA A 43 16.37 -20.08 -2.90
N LYS A 44 16.30 -18.76 -2.69
CA LYS A 44 17.34 -17.96 -2.02
C LYS A 44 16.85 -17.48 -0.66
N ALA A 45 17.18 -18.23 0.40
CA ALA A 45 16.78 -17.94 1.77
C ALA A 45 17.09 -16.49 2.21
N ASP A 46 18.25 -15.96 1.79
CA ASP A 46 18.66 -14.58 2.09
C ASP A 46 17.75 -13.52 1.44
N CYS A 47 17.29 -13.76 0.21
CA CYS A 47 16.35 -12.87 -0.48
C CYS A 47 14.99 -12.84 0.24
N ALA A 48 14.48 -14.01 0.62
CA ALA A 48 13.23 -14.13 1.36
C ALA A 48 13.30 -13.44 2.73
N ALA A 49 14.40 -13.63 3.47
CA ALA A 49 14.64 -12.98 4.76
C ALA A 49 14.74 -11.45 4.62
N LEU A 50 15.45 -10.96 3.61
CA LEU A 50 15.57 -9.53 3.33
C LEU A 50 14.21 -8.90 2.98
N LYS A 51 13.42 -9.54 2.11
CA LYS A 51 12.08 -9.07 1.73
C LYS A 51 11.12 -9.07 2.92
N LYS A 52 11.22 -10.08 3.81
CA LYS A 52 10.46 -10.12 5.08
C LYS A 52 10.81 -8.95 5.98
N ARG A 53 12.10 -8.65 6.17
CA ARG A 53 12.56 -7.51 6.98
C ARG A 53 12.15 -6.17 6.41
N LEU A 54 12.27 -5.99 5.09
CA LEU A 54 11.79 -4.80 4.38
C LEU A 54 10.30 -4.59 4.62
N ARG A 55 9.49 -5.66 4.52
CA ARG A 55 8.05 -5.57 4.81
C ARG A 55 7.76 -5.15 6.24
N LEU A 56 8.45 -5.74 7.22
CA LEU A 56 8.28 -5.38 8.64
C LEU A 56 8.63 -3.91 8.91
N ALA A 57 9.73 -3.42 8.32
CA ALA A 57 10.14 -2.03 8.40
C ALA A 57 9.08 -1.06 7.85
N LEU A 58 8.59 -1.35 6.64
CA LEU A 58 7.56 -0.54 5.99
C LEU A 58 6.25 -0.56 6.78
N LYS A 59 5.87 -1.72 7.32
CA LYS A 59 4.65 -1.91 8.13
C LYS A 59 4.73 -1.12 9.44
N SER A 60 5.85 -1.17 10.14
CA SER A 60 6.10 -0.38 11.36
C SER A 60 5.93 1.12 11.10
N ARG A 61 6.50 1.61 9.99
CA ARG A 61 6.40 3.03 9.60
C ARG A 61 5.00 3.47 9.15
N GLN A 62 4.13 2.54 8.77
CA GLN A 62 2.80 2.83 8.21
C GLN A 62 1.64 2.55 9.17
N GLU A 63 1.92 2.34 10.46
CA GLU A 63 0.92 2.01 11.47
C GLU A 63 -0.01 0.88 11.01
N PRO A 64 0.50 -0.36 10.99
CA PRO A 64 0.15 -1.47 10.10
C PRO A 64 -1.13 -1.32 9.24
N ARG A 65 -1.18 -0.29 8.38
CA ARG A 65 -2.33 0.04 7.53
C ARG A 65 -1.94 0.09 6.06
N CYS A 66 -2.88 -0.27 5.21
CA CYS A 66 -2.76 -0.09 3.76
C CYS A 66 -2.47 1.38 3.45
N CYS A 67 -1.46 1.64 2.63
CA CYS A 67 -1.08 2.99 2.22
C CYS A 67 -2.20 3.76 1.51
N TYR A 68 -3.14 3.07 0.84
CA TYR A 68 -4.21 3.66 0.06
C TYR A 68 -5.57 3.67 0.76
N CYS A 69 -6.07 2.52 1.22
CA CYS A 69 -7.41 2.44 1.82
C CYS A 69 -7.43 2.46 3.35
N LYS A 70 -6.26 2.59 4.01
CA LYS A 70 -6.10 2.67 5.47
C LYS A 70 -6.72 1.52 6.29
N ARG A 71 -7.07 0.41 5.64
CA ARG A 71 -7.41 -0.86 6.30
C ARG A 71 -6.24 -1.38 7.11
N TRP A 72 -6.54 -1.96 8.27
CA TRP A 72 -5.57 -2.73 9.04
C TRP A 72 -5.06 -3.91 8.24
N LEU A 73 -3.76 -4.14 8.34
CA LEU A 73 -3.07 -5.25 7.72
C LEU A 73 -2.67 -6.22 8.82
N LEU A 74 -3.32 -7.38 8.86
CA LEU A 74 -2.98 -8.45 9.78
C LEU A 74 -1.55 -8.98 9.51
N ASN A 75 -0.99 -9.72 10.46
CA ASN A 75 0.43 -10.13 10.47
C ASN A 75 0.79 -11.26 9.50
N HIS A 76 0.22 -11.29 8.30
CA HIS A 76 0.56 -12.26 7.25
C HIS A 76 1.12 -11.56 6.01
N ALA A 77 2.17 -12.15 5.42
CA ALA A 77 2.88 -11.57 4.27
C ALA A 77 2.01 -11.48 3.02
N SER A 78 1.06 -12.41 2.86
CA SER A 78 0.02 -12.41 1.83
C SER A 78 -0.92 -11.22 1.99
N ALA A 79 -1.28 -10.84 3.22
CA ALA A 79 -2.18 -9.72 3.49
C ALA A 79 -1.53 -8.34 3.29
N ALA A 80 -0.19 -8.27 3.24
CA ALA A 80 0.60 -7.04 3.24
C ALA A 80 1.67 -7.03 2.12
N PRO A 81 1.28 -7.08 0.84
CA PRO A 81 2.23 -6.94 -0.27
C PRO A 81 3.00 -5.62 -0.20
N ILE A 82 4.26 -5.66 -0.64
CA ILE A 82 5.07 -4.45 -0.83
C ILE A 82 4.63 -3.80 -2.14
N GLU A 83 4.11 -2.59 -2.00
CA GLU A 83 3.59 -1.74 -3.05
C GLU A 83 4.72 -0.89 -3.65
N HIS A 84 4.72 -0.78 -4.98
CA HIS A 84 5.55 0.16 -5.71
C HIS A 84 4.68 1.32 -6.17
N VAL A 85 4.86 2.48 -5.55
CA VAL A 85 4.02 3.66 -5.85
C VAL A 85 4.16 4.04 -7.32
N LEU A 86 5.39 4.19 -7.81
CA LEU A 86 5.73 4.23 -9.23
C LEU A 86 5.96 2.80 -9.73
N SER A 87 5.25 2.45 -10.81
CA SER A 87 5.31 1.12 -11.42
C SER A 87 6.75 0.73 -11.73
N ARG A 88 7.19 -0.43 -11.24
CA ARG A 88 8.54 -0.96 -11.52
C ARG A 88 8.75 -1.33 -12.99
N ASP A 89 7.65 -1.50 -13.73
CA ASP A 89 7.70 -1.86 -15.16
C ASP A 89 8.07 -0.62 -15.99
N THR A 90 7.61 0.56 -15.56
CA THR A 90 7.93 1.87 -16.16
C THR A 90 9.18 2.49 -15.55
N TYR A 91 9.36 2.40 -14.23
CA TYR A 91 10.46 3.02 -13.48
C TYR A 91 11.29 1.98 -12.70
N PRO A 92 11.98 1.04 -13.38
CA PRO A 92 12.77 0.00 -12.71
C PRO A 92 13.90 0.58 -11.86
N GLN A 93 14.42 1.76 -12.22
CA GLN A 93 15.41 2.50 -11.43
C GLN A 93 14.95 2.85 -10.01
N PHE A 94 13.64 2.87 -9.78
CA PHE A 94 13.06 3.13 -8.47
C PHE A 94 12.52 1.87 -7.78
N ALA A 95 12.73 0.67 -8.33
CA ALA A 95 12.19 -0.58 -7.77
C ALA A 95 12.63 -0.85 -6.31
N LEU A 96 13.81 -0.36 -5.90
CA LEU A 96 14.32 -0.49 -4.53
C LEU A 96 14.51 0.87 -3.83
N HIS A 97 13.93 1.93 -4.39
CA HIS A 97 14.02 3.26 -3.80
C HIS A 97 13.13 3.35 -2.55
N PRO A 98 13.64 3.79 -1.38
CA PRO A 98 12.88 3.77 -0.12
C PRO A 98 11.57 4.58 -0.16
N ARG A 99 11.50 5.63 -0.96
CA ARG A 99 10.27 6.43 -1.15
C ARG A 99 9.29 5.77 -2.12
N ASN A 100 9.75 4.84 -2.97
CA ASN A 100 8.88 4.11 -3.89
C ASN A 100 8.17 2.92 -3.24
N LEU A 101 8.59 2.53 -2.04
CA LEU A 101 8.11 1.33 -1.37
C LEU A 101 7.14 1.69 -0.24
N ALA A 102 5.98 1.03 -0.28
CA ALA A 102 4.97 1.10 0.75
C ALA A 102 4.38 -0.29 1.02
N ILE A 103 3.52 -0.44 2.02
CA ILE A 103 2.66 -1.62 2.16
C ILE A 103 1.23 -1.26 1.76
N ALA A 104 0.65 -2.06 0.87
CA ALA A 104 -0.77 -2.01 0.52
C ALA A 104 -1.46 -3.31 0.97
N CYS A 105 -2.80 -3.32 0.98
CA CYS A 105 -3.55 -4.57 1.01
C CYS A 105 -3.57 -5.22 -0.38
N VAL A 106 -3.91 -6.51 -0.44
CA VAL A 106 -3.99 -7.27 -1.70
C VAL A 106 -4.91 -6.61 -2.71
N ASP A 107 -6.11 -6.17 -2.30
CA ASP A 107 -7.05 -5.54 -3.23
C ASP A 107 -6.47 -4.28 -3.85
N CYS A 108 -5.89 -3.37 -3.05
CA CYS A 108 -5.36 -2.12 -3.58
C CYS A 108 -4.13 -2.36 -4.46
N ASN A 109 -3.23 -3.27 -4.06
CA ASN A 109 -2.06 -3.63 -4.85
C ASN A 109 -2.44 -4.28 -6.18
N SER A 110 -3.44 -5.18 -6.16
CA SER A 110 -3.95 -5.86 -7.34
C SER A 110 -4.67 -4.92 -8.30
N VAL A 111 -5.58 -4.07 -7.79
CA VAL A 111 -6.33 -3.12 -8.62
C VAL A 111 -5.41 -2.07 -9.24
N LYS A 112 -4.44 -1.53 -8.48
CA LYS A 112 -3.46 -0.60 -9.05
C LYS A 112 -2.57 -1.29 -10.08
N GLY A 113 -2.13 -2.52 -9.79
CA GLY A 113 -1.30 -3.32 -10.66
C GLY A 113 -0.08 -2.57 -11.17
N LYS A 114 -0.01 -2.39 -12.50
CA LYS A 114 1.11 -1.76 -13.20
C LYS A 114 0.84 -0.31 -13.61
N ALA A 115 -0.29 0.28 -13.18
CA ALA A 115 -0.69 1.61 -13.58
C ALA A 115 0.42 2.64 -13.32
N ASP A 116 0.74 3.41 -14.35
CA ASP A 116 1.64 4.55 -14.26
C ASP A 116 0.85 5.83 -13.96
N TRP A 117 0.86 6.23 -12.69
CA TRP A 117 0.29 7.50 -12.24
C TRP A 117 1.25 8.68 -12.40
N GLY A 118 2.55 8.41 -12.57
CA GLY A 118 3.58 9.44 -12.66
C GLY A 118 3.54 10.20 -13.97
N LYS A 119 3.36 9.47 -15.09
CA LYS A 119 3.35 10.02 -16.46
C LYS A 119 4.39 11.13 -16.67
N PHE A 120 5.58 10.96 -16.10
CA PHE A 120 6.60 12.00 -16.12
C PHE A 120 7.18 12.14 -17.53
N PRO A 121 7.56 13.36 -17.96
CA PRO A 121 8.23 13.53 -19.24
C PRO A 121 9.60 12.87 -19.19
N GLY A 122 9.83 11.92 -20.10
CA GLY A 122 11.08 11.17 -20.18
C GLY A 122 11.31 10.25 -18.97
N THR A 123 12.57 9.86 -18.78
CA THR A 123 12.97 8.97 -17.70
C THR A 123 13.64 9.78 -16.60
N PRO A 124 12.98 10.01 -15.45
CA PRO A 124 13.57 10.81 -14.38
C PRO A 124 14.81 10.11 -13.78
N ALA A 125 15.90 10.86 -13.68
CA ALA A 125 17.16 10.40 -13.09
C ALA A 125 17.09 10.33 -11.56
N LEU A 126 16.33 11.24 -10.94
CA LEU A 126 16.10 11.31 -9.50
C LEU A 126 14.66 10.92 -9.18
N TYR A 127 14.44 10.43 -7.96
CA TYR A 127 13.09 10.14 -7.50
C TYR A 127 12.27 11.44 -7.45
N PRO A 128 11.12 11.53 -8.13
CA PRO A 128 10.34 12.76 -8.19
C PRO A 128 9.95 13.27 -6.80
N THR A 129 9.90 14.59 -6.65
CA THR A 129 9.46 15.29 -5.45
C THR A 129 7.93 15.45 -5.45
N ALA A 130 7.36 15.87 -4.33
CA ALA A 130 5.90 15.94 -4.14
C ALA A 130 5.21 16.96 -5.07
N ASP A 131 5.90 18.05 -5.39
CA ASP A 131 5.41 19.17 -6.21
C ASP A 131 5.09 18.78 -7.66
N VAL A 132 5.79 17.79 -8.21
CA VAL A 132 5.53 17.29 -9.56
C VAL A 132 4.52 16.13 -9.60
N MET A 133 4.01 15.68 -8.45
CA MET A 133 3.08 14.55 -8.38
C MET A 133 1.63 15.02 -8.41
N THR A 134 0.95 14.68 -9.51
CA THR A 134 -0.49 14.92 -9.70
C THR A 134 -1.37 13.85 -9.05
N PHE A 135 -0.77 12.87 -8.38
CA PHE A 135 -1.43 11.73 -7.74
C PHE A 135 -1.05 11.63 -6.25
N PHE A 136 -1.85 10.91 -5.47
CA PHE A 136 -1.54 10.68 -4.05
C PHE A 136 -0.30 9.79 -3.87
N HIS A 137 0.69 10.28 -3.14
CA HIS A 137 1.90 9.54 -2.84
C HIS A 137 2.03 9.25 -1.33
N PRO A 138 1.98 7.99 -0.88
CA PRO A 138 1.88 7.64 0.53
C PRO A 138 3.13 7.96 1.38
N ARG A 139 4.23 8.39 0.75
CA ARG A 139 5.44 8.86 1.45
C ARG A 139 5.65 10.36 1.43
N HIS A 140 4.93 11.07 0.56
CA HIS A 140 5.07 12.52 0.39
C HIS A 140 3.86 13.27 0.95
N HIS A 141 2.67 12.68 0.83
CA HIS A 141 1.42 13.29 1.24
C HIS A 141 0.95 12.73 2.58
N ARG A 142 0.51 13.62 3.47
CA ARG A 142 -0.20 13.24 4.69
C ARG A 142 -1.62 12.84 4.31
N TYR A 143 -2.04 11.64 4.70
CA TYR A 143 -3.29 11.08 4.18
C TYR A 143 -4.52 11.94 4.54
N ASP A 144 -4.54 12.45 5.76
CA ASP A 144 -5.57 13.32 6.32
C ASP A 144 -5.49 14.78 5.80
N GLU A 145 -4.57 15.13 4.93
CA GLU A 145 -4.65 16.40 4.19
C GLU A 145 -5.32 16.20 2.83
N HIS A 146 -5.32 14.97 2.33
CA HIS A 146 -5.74 14.65 0.96
C HIS A 146 -7.04 13.84 0.88
N ILE A 147 -7.32 12.99 1.87
CA ILE A 147 -8.46 12.07 1.87
C ILE A 147 -9.17 12.07 3.23
N ARG A 148 -10.51 12.04 3.19
CA ARG A 148 -11.38 11.67 4.32
C ARG A 148 -12.10 10.37 4.00
N PHE A 149 -12.44 9.58 5.01
CA PHE A 149 -13.27 8.40 4.81
C PHE A 149 -14.12 8.10 6.04
N ILE A 150 -15.26 7.48 5.79
CA ILE A 150 -16.13 6.89 6.82
C ILE A 150 -16.23 5.41 6.53
N ARG A 151 -16.11 4.57 7.55
CA ARG A 151 -16.33 3.15 7.45
C ARG A 151 -17.28 2.69 8.55
N MET A 152 -18.30 1.94 8.15
CA MET A 152 -19.27 1.30 9.02
C MET A 152 -19.32 -0.18 8.68
N GLU A 153 -19.25 -1.03 9.69
CA GLU A 153 -19.26 -2.48 9.55
C GLU A 153 -20.33 -3.08 10.48
N THR A 154 -21.12 -4.00 9.95
CA THR A 154 -22.02 -4.89 10.69
C THR A 154 -21.61 -6.33 10.40
N ASN A 155 -22.25 -7.30 11.07
CA ASN A 155 -22.01 -8.72 10.84
C ASN A 155 -22.21 -9.16 9.38
N ARG A 156 -22.96 -8.39 8.58
CA ARG A 156 -23.34 -8.76 7.20
C ARG A 156 -22.95 -7.73 6.15
N GLN A 157 -22.66 -6.50 6.53
CA GLN A 157 -22.40 -5.42 5.58
C GLN A 157 -21.21 -4.59 6.00
N GLU A 158 -20.37 -4.22 5.04
CA GLU A 158 -19.40 -3.15 5.19
C GLU A 158 -19.79 -2.05 4.22
N PHE A 159 -19.80 -0.82 4.74
CA PHE A 159 -19.99 0.39 3.98
C PHE A 159 -18.76 1.27 4.20
N VAL A 160 -18.13 1.70 3.11
CA VAL A 160 -17.01 2.63 3.19
C VAL A 160 -17.10 3.62 2.05
N THR A 161 -16.93 4.90 2.38
CA THR A 161 -16.86 5.99 1.41
C THR A 161 -15.56 6.76 1.62
N TYR A 162 -14.94 7.17 0.52
CA TYR A 162 -13.75 8.01 0.52
C TYR A 162 -14.06 9.31 -0.21
N HIS A 163 -13.54 10.41 0.31
CA HIS A 163 -13.68 11.73 -0.26
C HIS A 163 -12.29 12.35 -0.43
N GLY A 164 -11.95 12.72 -1.67
CA GLY A 164 -10.69 13.36 -2.01
C GLY A 164 -10.78 14.88 -1.83
N LEU A 165 -9.98 15.43 -0.92
CA LEU A 165 -9.97 16.86 -0.58
C LEU A 165 -9.11 17.69 -1.55
N THR A 166 -8.11 17.07 -2.18
CA THR A 166 -7.20 17.73 -3.12
C THR A 166 -7.20 16.97 -4.46
N PRO A 167 -6.65 17.54 -5.54
CA PRO A 167 -6.51 16.83 -6.82
C PRO A 167 -5.82 15.46 -6.68
N GLN A 168 -4.75 15.37 -5.88
CA GLN A 168 -4.06 14.11 -5.62
C GLN A 168 -4.95 13.10 -4.87
N GLY A 169 -5.74 13.56 -3.91
CA GLY A 169 -6.69 12.74 -3.17
C GLY A 169 -7.85 12.26 -4.05
N GLN A 170 -8.40 13.16 -4.87
CA GLN A 170 -9.44 12.85 -5.85
C GLN A 170 -8.96 11.84 -6.89
N HIS A 171 -7.72 11.98 -7.36
CA HIS A 171 -7.08 10.99 -8.22
C HIS A 171 -7.04 9.62 -7.55
N LEU A 172 -6.62 9.51 -6.28
CA LEU A 172 -6.62 8.23 -5.57
C LEU A 172 -8.02 7.63 -5.43
N CYS A 173 -9.01 8.47 -5.11
CA CYS A 173 -10.39 8.05 -4.94
C CYS A 173 -10.96 7.47 -6.24
N THR A 174 -10.77 8.18 -7.36
CA THR A 174 -11.33 7.82 -8.66
C THR A 174 -10.57 6.68 -9.34
N GLN A 175 -9.24 6.67 -9.27
CA GLN A 175 -8.39 5.71 -9.98
C GLN A 175 -8.18 4.39 -9.23
N LEU A 176 -8.49 4.33 -7.92
CA LEU A 176 -8.24 3.13 -7.12
C LEU A 176 -9.34 2.82 -6.12
N LEU A 177 -9.71 3.77 -5.25
CA LEU A 177 -10.56 3.44 -4.11
C LEU A 177 -11.99 3.09 -4.52
N SER A 178 -12.56 3.76 -5.53
CA SER A 178 -13.86 3.43 -6.11
C SER A 178 -13.96 1.95 -6.51
N ALA A 179 -13.00 1.47 -7.30
CA ALA A 179 -12.93 0.09 -7.75
C ALA A 179 -12.71 -0.90 -6.59
N VAL A 180 -11.83 -0.56 -5.64
CA VAL A 180 -11.58 -1.38 -4.45
C VAL A 180 -12.83 -1.52 -3.58
N VAL A 181 -13.58 -0.43 -3.40
CA VAL A 181 -14.84 -0.43 -2.64
C VAL A 181 -15.89 -1.25 -3.37
N GLY A 182 -16.13 -0.96 -4.65
CA GLY A 182 -17.12 -1.69 -5.44
C GLY A 182 -16.84 -3.19 -5.50
N LYS A 183 -15.58 -3.59 -5.72
CA LYS A 183 -15.15 -5.00 -5.70
C LYS A 183 -15.53 -5.68 -4.39
N ARG A 184 -15.34 -5.01 -3.26
CA ARG A 184 -15.67 -5.56 -1.94
C ARG A 184 -17.16 -5.58 -1.67
N SER A 185 -17.89 -4.53 -2.05
CA SER A 185 -19.34 -4.50 -1.97
C SER A 185 -19.96 -5.64 -2.77
N LEU A 186 -19.50 -5.89 -4.00
CA LEU A 186 -19.98 -7.02 -4.80
C LEU A 186 -19.68 -8.38 -4.16
N LYS A 187 -18.45 -8.59 -3.64
CA LYS A 187 -18.08 -9.84 -2.97
C LYS A 187 -18.87 -10.10 -1.68
N ARG A 188 -19.21 -9.04 -0.92
CA ARG A 188 -19.86 -9.17 0.40
C ARG A 188 -21.38 -9.11 0.36
N SER A 189 -21.95 -8.28 -0.49
CA SER A 189 -23.41 -8.07 -0.56
C SER A 189 -24.13 -9.10 -1.41
N TYR A 190 -23.42 -10.01 -2.09
CA TYR A 190 -24.01 -11.14 -2.80
C TYR A 190 -23.79 -12.46 -2.05
N PRO A 191 -24.81 -13.02 -1.36
CA PRO A 191 -24.65 -14.12 -0.41
C PRO A 191 -23.98 -15.37 -0.97
N ALA A 192 -24.27 -15.75 -2.23
CA ALA A 192 -23.66 -16.93 -2.85
C ALA A 192 -22.16 -16.72 -3.11
N LEU A 193 -21.74 -15.55 -3.59
CA LEU A 193 -20.33 -15.19 -3.78
C LEU A 193 -19.61 -15.09 -2.43
N ALA A 194 -20.26 -14.55 -1.41
CA ALA A 194 -19.72 -14.50 -0.06
C ALA A 194 -19.57 -15.91 0.55
N GLY A 195 -20.44 -16.86 0.18
CA GLY A 195 -20.32 -18.27 0.54
C GLY A 195 -19.11 -18.92 -0.14
N TRP A 196 -19.01 -18.78 -1.46
CA TRP A 196 -17.89 -19.34 -2.23
C TRP A 196 -16.55 -18.74 -1.82
N GLN A 197 -16.47 -17.43 -1.56
CA GLN A 197 -15.23 -16.79 -1.11
C GLN A 197 -14.74 -17.37 0.21
N ARG A 198 -15.63 -17.67 1.18
CA ARG A 198 -15.23 -18.34 2.43
C ARG A 198 -14.63 -19.70 2.16
N THR A 199 -15.27 -20.50 1.30
CA THR A 199 -14.75 -21.80 0.91
C THR A 199 -13.37 -21.70 0.27
N ILE A 200 -13.14 -20.70 -0.60
CA ILE A 200 -11.82 -20.44 -1.19
C ILE A 200 -10.80 -20.08 -0.11
N ASP A 201 -11.16 -19.17 0.80
CA ASP A 201 -10.26 -18.74 1.88
C ASP A 201 -9.92 -19.90 2.84
N ASP A 202 -10.87 -20.78 3.13
CA ASP A 202 -10.67 -21.99 3.95
C ASP A 202 -9.74 -22.99 3.25
N LEU A 203 -9.88 -23.15 1.93
CA LEU A 203 -9.01 -23.98 1.11
C LEU A 203 -7.57 -23.43 1.08
N ASP A 204 -7.40 -22.11 0.98
CA ASP A 204 -6.09 -21.44 1.04
C ASP A 204 -5.46 -21.57 2.45
N ALA A 205 -6.28 -21.52 3.51
CA ALA A 205 -5.82 -21.63 4.90
C ALA A 205 -5.34 -23.04 5.28
N GLN A 206 -5.86 -24.07 4.61
CA GLN A 206 -5.44 -25.46 4.82
C GLN A 206 -4.03 -25.76 4.29
N GLY A 207 -3.41 -24.83 3.55
CA GLY A 207 -1.97 -24.86 3.24
C GLY A 207 -1.52 -26.01 2.33
N ASP A 208 -2.46 -26.76 1.76
CA ASP A 208 -2.17 -27.90 0.91
C ASP A 208 -1.67 -27.40 -0.46
N SER A 209 -0.39 -27.65 -0.73
CA SER A 209 0.37 -27.04 -1.84
C SER A 209 0.05 -27.62 -3.22
N THR A 210 -1.04 -28.36 -3.33
CA THR A 210 -1.49 -28.96 -4.58
C THR A 210 -1.84 -27.84 -5.56
N ASP A 211 -1.26 -27.87 -6.76
CA ASP A 211 -1.64 -26.93 -7.81
C ASP A 211 -3.11 -27.16 -8.19
N ARG A 212 -3.93 -26.10 -8.15
CA ARG A 212 -5.39 -26.15 -8.37
C ARG A 212 -5.75 -25.28 -9.58
N PRO A 213 -5.50 -25.75 -10.81
CA PRO A 213 -5.71 -24.94 -12.01
C PRO A 213 -7.19 -24.54 -12.20
N GLU A 214 -8.13 -25.41 -11.83
CA GLU A 214 -9.57 -25.12 -11.90
C GLU A 214 -9.97 -24.01 -10.91
N LEU A 215 -9.40 -24.03 -9.70
CA LEU A 215 -9.63 -22.98 -8.71
C LEU A 215 -9.04 -21.64 -9.18
N GLN A 216 -7.85 -21.66 -9.79
CA GLN A 216 -7.23 -20.48 -10.37
C GLN A 216 -8.08 -19.91 -11.53
N ALA A 217 -8.57 -20.77 -12.42
CA ALA A 217 -9.46 -20.39 -13.52
C ALA A 217 -10.77 -19.78 -13.01
N PHE A 218 -11.39 -20.38 -11.99
CA PHE A 218 -12.60 -19.85 -11.36
C PHE A 218 -12.37 -18.47 -10.73
N ARG A 219 -11.26 -18.30 -9.99
CA ARG A 219 -10.88 -17.00 -9.41
C ARG A 219 -10.68 -15.94 -10.50
N HIS A 220 -10.04 -16.32 -11.61
CA HIS A 220 -9.85 -15.43 -12.74
C HIS A 220 -11.19 -15.01 -13.36
N ALA A 221 -12.11 -15.95 -13.58
CA ALA A 221 -13.45 -15.67 -14.08
C ALA A 221 -14.24 -14.74 -13.14
N MET A 222 -14.19 -14.98 -11.83
CA MET A 222 -14.81 -14.08 -10.83
C MET A 222 -14.25 -12.66 -10.89
N GLU A 223 -12.93 -12.52 -11.01
CA GLU A 223 -12.28 -11.21 -11.11
C GLU A 223 -12.68 -10.46 -12.39
N ILE A 224 -12.81 -11.18 -13.52
CA ILE A 224 -13.34 -10.62 -14.78
C ILE A 224 -14.78 -10.13 -14.58
N THR A 225 -15.68 -10.97 -14.07
CA THR A 225 -17.10 -10.59 -13.89
C THR A 225 -17.26 -9.41 -12.92
N ILE A 226 -16.45 -9.34 -11.86
CA ILE A 226 -16.46 -8.20 -10.95
C ILE A 226 -15.98 -6.95 -11.68
N ALA A 227 -14.91 -7.03 -12.47
CA ALA A 227 -14.39 -5.89 -13.22
C ALA A 227 -15.41 -5.37 -14.25
N GLU A 228 -16.09 -6.26 -14.97
CA GLU A 228 -17.19 -5.91 -15.89
C GLU A 228 -18.31 -5.14 -15.17
N ARG A 229 -18.80 -5.67 -14.04
CA ARG A 229 -19.85 -5.02 -13.25
C ARG A 229 -19.44 -3.66 -12.69
N LEU A 230 -18.17 -3.49 -12.34
CA LEU A 230 -17.65 -2.19 -11.90
C LEU A 230 -17.63 -1.17 -13.04
N ASN A 231 -17.31 -1.60 -14.25
CA ASN A 231 -17.34 -0.75 -15.44
C ASN A 231 -18.76 -0.34 -15.84
N ASP A 232 -19.74 -1.24 -15.70
CA ASP A 232 -21.16 -0.94 -15.93
C ASP A 232 -21.69 0.09 -14.91
N GLY A 233 -21.29 -0.04 -13.64
CA GLY A 233 -21.59 0.94 -12.59
C GLY A 233 -20.93 2.31 -12.83
N GLY A 234 -19.75 2.33 -13.45
CA GLY A 234 -19.05 3.55 -13.86
C GLY A 234 -19.89 4.43 -14.80
N LYS A 235 -20.65 3.81 -15.71
CA LYS A 235 -21.58 4.51 -16.63
C LYS A 235 -22.81 5.08 -15.92
N ALA A 236 -23.24 4.47 -14.81
CA ALA A 236 -24.37 4.95 -13.99
C ALA A 236 -23.95 5.97 -12.91
N SER A 237 -22.70 5.94 -12.45
CA SER A 237 -22.19 6.82 -11.39
C SER A 237 -21.81 8.24 -11.86
N ALA A 238 -21.83 8.50 -13.16
CA ALA A 238 -21.68 9.84 -13.75
C ALA A 238 -22.83 10.82 -13.38
N LEU A 239 -23.86 10.34 -12.66
CA LEU A 239 -24.98 11.11 -12.14
C LEU A 239 -24.69 11.86 -10.82
N TRP A 240 -23.50 11.74 -10.24
CA TRP A 240 -23.11 12.51 -9.04
C TRP A 240 -22.27 13.75 -9.36
N VAL A 241 -22.45 14.35 -10.55
CA VAL A 241 -22.05 15.75 -10.76
C VAL A 241 -22.98 16.58 -9.89
N VAL A 242 -22.46 17.04 -8.75
CA VAL A 242 -23.10 18.12 -7.98
C VAL A 242 -23.16 19.32 -8.92
N PRO A 243 -24.35 19.91 -9.19
CA PRO A 243 -24.43 21.13 -9.98
C PRO A 243 -23.58 22.23 -9.34
N ASP A 244 -22.83 22.97 -10.17
CA ASP A 244 -22.14 24.19 -9.77
C ASP A 244 -23.18 25.24 -9.35
N ASP A 245 -23.42 25.38 -8.04
CA ASP A 245 -24.14 26.53 -7.52
C ASP A 245 -23.16 27.70 -7.33
N ALA A 246 -23.14 28.54 -8.36
CA ALA A 246 -22.62 29.90 -8.27
C ALA A 246 -23.61 30.80 -7.51
N ALA A 247 -23.26 31.21 -6.29
CA ALA A 247 -23.62 32.51 -5.67
C ALA A 247 -22.90 32.65 -4.31
N LYS A 248 -21.85 33.47 -4.23
CA LYS A 248 -21.83 34.87 -3.78
C LYS A 248 -21.93 35.08 -2.25
N ASP A 249 -20.86 35.68 -1.73
CA ASP A 249 -20.77 36.70 -0.69
C ASP A 249 -21.53 36.51 0.63
N ALA A 250 -20.80 36.07 1.67
CA ALA A 250 -20.90 36.66 3.02
C ALA A 250 -19.73 36.18 3.89
N ALA A 251 -18.83 37.10 4.26
CA ALA A 251 -17.89 36.90 5.36
C ALA A 251 -18.66 36.93 6.70
N PRO A 252 -18.20 36.16 7.70
CA PRO A 252 -18.06 36.77 9.02
C PRO A 252 -16.80 36.37 9.77
N LYS A 253 -16.09 37.43 10.17
CA LYS A 253 -15.49 37.74 11.48
C LYS A 253 -14.96 36.61 12.38
N THR A 254 -13.71 36.86 12.76
CA THR A 254 -12.86 36.27 13.81
C THR A 254 -13.55 35.94 15.13
N SER A 255 -13.16 34.82 15.74
CA SER A 255 -12.86 34.79 17.17
C SER A 255 -11.82 33.70 17.48
N GLY A 256 -10.79 34.08 18.22
CA GLY A 256 -9.66 33.22 18.55
C GLY A 256 -9.97 32.27 19.70
N ARG A 257 -9.34 31.09 19.66
CA ARG A 257 -9.07 30.32 20.86
C ARG A 257 -7.73 29.63 20.72
N LYS A 258 -6.71 30.18 21.39
CA LYS A 258 -5.42 29.53 21.61
C LYS A 258 -5.65 28.42 22.63
N HIS A 259 -5.48 27.16 22.23
CA HIS A 259 -5.23 26.08 23.17
C HIS A 259 -3.76 25.68 23.08
N THR A 260 -2.95 26.31 23.93
CA THR A 260 -1.68 25.75 24.38
C THR A 260 -1.97 24.58 25.31
N ARG A 261 -1.51 23.38 24.97
CA ARG A 261 -1.24 22.35 25.97
C ARG A 261 0.07 21.65 25.61
N SER A 262 1.10 22.03 26.36
CA SER A 262 2.34 21.26 26.45
C SER A 262 2.03 19.90 27.06
N ARG A 263 2.61 18.84 26.51
CA ARG A 263 2.94 17.66 27.31
C ARG A 263 4.19 17.00 26.73
N LYS A 264 5.34 17.49 27.19
CA LYS A 264 6.53 16.66 27.35
C LYS A 264 6.20 15.51 28.29
N GLN A 265 6.94 14.41 28.11
CA GLN A 265 7.04 13.21 28.94
C GLN A 265 5.98 12.14 28.74
N GLN A 266 6.29 11.20 27.84
CA GLN A 266 6.39 9.77 28.14
C GLN A 266 7.03 9.08 26.93
N LEU A 267 8.34 8.86 26.98
CA LEU A 267 9.07 7.99 26.04
C LEU A 267 10.33 7.52 26.78
N ALA A 268 10.14 6.54 27.68
CA ALA A 268 11.22 5.74 28.22
C ALA A 268 11.04 4.32 27.67
N HIS A 269 12.06 3.88 26.93
CA HIS A 269 12.23 2.56 26.28
C HIS A 269 11.18 2.16 25.23
N ASP A 270 11.35 2.68 24.02
CA ASP A 270 10.70 2.15 22.82
C ASP A 270 11.68 1.23 22.05
N PRO A 271 11.50 -0.11 22.07
CA PRO A 271 12.30 -1.04 21.26
C PRO A 271 12.15 -0.80 19.74
N ILE A 272 11.17 0.01 19.31
CA ILE A 272 10.97 0.40 17.91
C ILE A 272 12.01 1.46 17.48
N ARG A 273 12.49 2.32 18.38
CA ARG A 273 13.52 3.32 18.05
C ARG A 273 14.85 2.67 17.65
N ALA A 274 15.22 1.57 18.32
CA ALA A 274 16.42 0.80 17.98
C ALA A 274 16.33 0.18 16.57
N ILE A 275 15.14 -0.26 16.14
CA ILE A 275 14.89 -0.81 14.79
C ILE A 275 14.88 0.30 13.73
N GLN A 276 14.36 1.50 14.09
CA GLN A 276 14.34 2.67 13.20
C GLN A 276 15.74 3.22 12.94
N GLU A 277 16.61 3.29 13.95
CA GLU A 277 18.02 3.68 13.82
C GLU A 277 18.83 2.63 13.02
N GLN A 278 18.50 1.33 13.15
CA GLN A 278 19.14 0.23 12.40
C GLN A 278 18.76 0.16 10.90
N LEU A 279 17.73 0.90 10.49
CA LEU A 279 17.24 1.01 9.11
C LEU A 279 17.31 2.45 8.62
N ALA A 280 18.13 3.31 9.25
CA ALA A 280 18.44 4.62 8.72
C ALA A 280 18.95 4.46 7.28
N PHE A 281 18.05 4.78 6.35
CA PHE A 281 18.30 4.86 4.93
C PHE A 281 18.64 6.32 4.67
N ASP A 282 19.93 6.62 4.67
CA ASP A 282 20.46 7.89 4.15
C ASP A 282 20.01 8.10 2.69
#